data_AF-A0A7S2R1S7-F1
#
_entry.id   AF-A0A7S2R1S7-F1
#
_cell.length_a   1.000
_cell.length_b   1.000
_cell.length_c   1.000
_cell.angle_alpha   90.00
_cell.angle_beta   90.00
_cell.angle_gamma   90.00
#
_symmetry.space_group_name_H-M   'P 1'
#
loop_
_entity.id
_entity.type
_entity.pdbx_description
1 polymer ?
#
loop_
_entity_poly.entity_id
_entity_poly.type
_entity_poly.pdbx_seq_one_letter_code
_entity_poly.pdbx_strand_id
1 'polypeptide(L)'
;SYLNFGPLGFTSSIYIRYAKGNVDGKLELWLDDPSSGTLIGELSPEYTGGWNEFVDVKIDIIEIDGIHDLTLVGKEADTILNLEMIIIFRGEPGTVLPCACNRKMCKKYTD
;
A
#
# COMPACT_ATOMS: atom_id res chain seq x y z
N SER A 1 -7.64 5.39 12.46
CA SER A 1 -8.48 6.37 11.76
C SER A 1 -8.90 5.72 10.47
N TYR A 2 -10.21 5.58 10.26
CA TYR A 2 -10.73 4.81 9.14
C TYR A 2 -10.43 5.50 7.80
N LEU A 3 -9.85 4.74 6.88
CA LEU A 3 -9.51 5.15 5.53
C LEU A 3 -10.38 4.39 4.53
N ASN A 4 -11.00 5.11 3.60
CA ASN A 4 -11.77 4.51 2.53
C ASN A 4 -10.90 4.32 1.29
N PHE A 5 -10.62 3.07 0.95
CA PHE A 5 -9.81 2.64 -0.19
C PHE A 5 -10.61 2.59 -1.51
N GLY A 6 -11.93 2.79 -1.46
CA GLY A 6 -12.81 2.75 -2.62
C GLY A 6 -13.20 1.33 -3.03
N PRO A 7 -13.73 1.13 -4.24
CA PRO A 7 -13.97 -0.21 -4.78
C PRO A 7 -12.65 -0.93 -5.14
N LEU A 8 -12.69 -2.24 -5.35
CA LEU A 8 -11.52 -3.03 -5.77
C LEU A 8 -10.83 -2.41 -6.99
N GLY A 9 -9.49 -2.36 -6.94
CA GLY A 9 -8.65 -1.78 -7.99
C GLY A 9 -8.62 -0.24 -8.01
N PHE A 10 -9.32 0.44 -7.10
CA PHE A 10 -9.29 1.90 -7.00
C PHE A 10 -8.07 2.44 -6.27
N THR A 11 -7.50 1.66 -5.35
CA THR A 11 -6.22 1.99 -4.69
C THR A 11 -5.23 0.88 -4.99
N SER A 12 -4.06 1.26 -5.50
CA SER A 12 -3.02 0.30 -5.89
C SER A 12 -1.64 0.59 -5.31
N SER A 13 -1.44 1.78 -4.73
CA SER A 13 -0.15 2.13 -4.15
C SER A 13 -0.24 3.16 -3.02
N ILE A 14 0.75 3.10 -2.15
CA ILE A 14 0.96 4.03 -1.04
C ILE A 14 2.33 4.66 -1.23
N TYR A 15 2.38 5.99 -1.10
CA TYR A 15 3.63 6.73 -1.07
C TYR A 15 3.96 7.08 0.38
N ILE A 16 5.21 6.83 0.75
CA ILE A 16 5.73 7.16 2.07
C ILE A 16 6.91 8.10 1.88
N ARG A 17 6.88 9.23 2.59
CA ARG A 17 8.01 10.14 2.72
C ARG A 17 8.70 9.89 4.05
N TYR A 18 9.95 9.44 3.99
CA TYR A 18 10.70 9.03 5.18
C TYR A 18 12.17 9.44 5.14
N ALA A 19 12.78 9.50 6.31
CA ALA A 19 14.22 9.66 6.51
C ALA A 19 14.75 8.54 7.41
N LYS A 20 16.00 8.13 7.20
CA LYS A 20 16.60 6.97 7.85
C LYS A 20 18.09 7.17 8.11
N GLY A 21 18.51 6.99 9.36
CA GLY A 21 19.90 7.19 9.81
C GLY A 21 20.76 5.92 9.98
N ASN A 22 20.22 4.74 9.70
CA ASN A 22 20.86 3.41 9.81
C ASN A 22 20.38 2.47 8.68
N VAL A 23 20.77 1.20 8.68
CA VAL A 23 20.56 0.25 7.55
C VAL A 23 19.68 -0.95 7.88
N ASP A 24 19.08 -0.97 9.08
CA ASP A 24 18.31 -2.06 9.64
C ASP A 24 16.82 -1.73 9.76
N GLY A 25 16.01 -2.74 10.06
CA GLY A 25 14.58 -2.59 10.33
C GLY A 25 13.69 -2.72 9.11
N LYS A 26 12.40 -2.94 9.40
CA LYS A 26 11.35 -3.15 8.42
C LYS A 26 10.08 -2.44 8.87
N LEU A 27 9.33 -1.90 7.92
CA LEU A 27 8.00 -1.36 8.10
C LEU A 27 6.99 -2.24 7.38
N GLU A 28 6.05 -2.80 8.13
CA GLU A 28 4.91 -3.55 7.59
C GLU A 28 3.67 -2.66 7.55
N LEU A 29 2.89 -2.77 6.48
CA LEU A 29 1.62 -2.08 6.29
C LEU A 29 0.48 -3.10 6.38
N TRP A 30 -0.34 -2.98 7.42
CA TRP A 30 -1.46 -3.86 7.70
C TRP A 30 -2.79 -3.13 7.52
N LEU A 31 -3.79 -3.82 6.97
CA LEU A 31 -5.18 -3.43 7.16
C LEU A 31 -5.68 -3.93 8.50
N ASP A 32 -6.36 -3.04 9.22
CA ASP A 32 -6.91 -3.23 10.55
C ASP A 32 -5.80 -3.47 11.59
N ASP A 33 -5.39 -4.71 11.86
CA ASP A 33 -4.35 -5.01 12.86
C ASP A 33 -3.46 -6.22 12.49
N PRO A 34 -2.27 -6.37 13.11
CA PRO A 34 -1.32 -7.42 12.75
C PRO A 34 -1.69 -8.84 13.25
N SER A 35 -2.68 -8.97 14.13
CA SER A 35 -3.11 -10.25 14.71
C SER A 35 -4.25 -10.90 13.95
N SER A 36 -5.13 -10.09 13.35
CA SER A 36 -6.33 -10.57 12.65
C SER A 36 -6.56 -9.97 11.26
N GLY A 37 -5.79 -8.92 10.93
CA GLY A 37 -5.90 -8.20 9.67
C GLY A 37 -5.04 -8.77 8.54
N THR A 38 -4.84 -7.96 7.50
CA THR A 38 -4.16 -8.37 6.26
C THR A 38 -2.93 -7.54 6.02
N LEU A 39 -1.77 -8.18 5.83
CA LEU A 39 -0.55 -7.52 5.39
C LEU A 39 -0.69 -7.14 3.91
N ILE A 40 -0.62 -5.85 3.60
CA ILE A 40 -0.83 -5.33 2.24
C ILE A 40 0.42 -4.81 1.56
N GLY A 41 1.49 -4.58 2.33
CA GLY A 41 2.76 -4.08 1.81
C GLY A 41 3.85 -4.13 2.86
N GLU A 42 5.10 -4.10 2.39
CA GLU A 42 6.28 -4.10 3.23
C GLU A 42 7.31 -3.12 2.65
N LEU A 43 8.04 -2.44 3.52
CA LEU A 43 9.15 -1.56 3.17
C LEU A 43 10.35 -1.90 4.05
N SER A 44 11.49 -2.17 3.43
CA SER A 44 12.80 -2.17 4.09
C SER A 44 13.46 -0.82 3.81
N PRO A 45 13.34 0.18 4.70
CA PRO A 45 13.80 1.53 4.45
C PRO A 45 15.33 1.58 4.34
N GLU A 46 15.84 2.01 3.20
CA GLU A 46 17.27 2.23 2.99
C GLU A 46 17.77 3.49 3.73
N TYR A 47 19.06 3.51 4.06
CA TYR A 47 19.73 4.69 4.62
C TYR A 47 19.62 5.88 3.65
N THR A 48 19.06 7.00 4.12
CA THR A 48 18.77 8.16 3.27
C THR A 48 19.82 9.27 3.36
N GLY A 49 20.86 9.09 4.18
CA GLY A 49 21.85 10.14 4.48
C GLY A 49 21.73 10.69 5.91
N GLY A 50 20.63 10.41 6.61
CA GLY A 50 20.44 10.82 8.00
C GLY A 50 18.96 10.94 8.39
N TRP A 51 18.71 11.21 9.68
CA TRP A 51 17.35 11.30 10.24
C TRP A 51 16.52 12.49 9.74
N ASN A 52 17.10 13.40 8.96
CA ASN A 52 16.42 14.56 8.39
C ASN A 52 16.54 14.63 6.85
N GLU A 53 17.10 13.60 6.21
CA GLU A 53 17.24 13.52 4.74
C GLU A 53 16.06 12.71 4.20
N PHE A 54 15.00 13.40 3.75
CA PHE A 54 13.74 12.77 3.37
C PHE A 54 13.71 12.37 1.90
N VAL A 55 13.26 11.14 1.64
CA VAL A 55 13.00 10.59 0.31
C VAL A 55 11.57 10.10 0.20
N ASP A 56 11.04 10.04 -1.02
CA ASP A 56 9.73 9.47 -1.31
C ASP A 56 9.90 8.06 -1.86
N VAL A 57 9.16 7.09 -1.33
CA VAL A 57 9.08 5.72 -1.85
C VAL A 57 7.64 5.36 -2.18
N LYS A 58 7.45 4.64 -3.29
CA LYS A 58 6.18 4.03 -3.68
C LYS A 58 6.20 2.57 -3.28
N ILE A 59 5.14 2.14 -2.57
CA ILE A 59 4.88 0.75 -2.23
C ILE A 59 3.65 0.34 -3.02
N ASP A 60 3.80 -0.62 -3.92
CA ASP A 60 2.65 -1.28 -4.54
C ASP A 60 1.99 -2.19 -3.51
N ILE A 61 0.66 -2.12 -3.42
CA ILE A 61 -0.13 -2.90 -2.47
C ILE A 61 -1.02 -3.89 -3.20
N ILE A 62 -1.46 -4.92 -2.50
CA ILE A 62 -2.51 -5.82 -3.02
C ILE A 62 -3.81 -5.03 -3.27
N GLU A 63 -4.67 -5.55 -4.14
CA GLU A 63 -5.99 -4.95 -4.37
C GLU A 63 -6.84 -5.03 -3.09
N ILE A 64 -7.38 -3.89 -2.68
CA ILE A 64 -8.20 -3.73 -1.46
C ILE A 64 -9.39 -2.82 -1.75
N ASP A 65 -10.49 -3.02 -1.04
CA ASP A 65 -11.68 -2.20 -1.13
C ASP A 65 -12.19 -1.79 0.26
N GLY A 66 -13.20 -0.93 0.28
CA GLY A 66 -13.91 -0.60 1.50
C GLY A 66 -13.15 0.32 2.46
N ILE A 67 -13.53 0.24 3.74
CA ILE A 67 -13.06 1.12 4.80
C ILE A 67 -12.29 0.29 5.82
N HIS A 68 -11.01 0.63 6.02
CA HIS A 68 -10.12 -0.07 6.94
C HIS A 68 -9.27 0.92 7.73
N ASP A 69 -8.73 0.48 8.86
CA ASP A 69 -7.58 1.17 9.48
C ASP A 69 -6.30 0.76 8.75
N LEU A 70 -5.39 1.72 8.52
CA LEU A 70 -4.03 1.43 8.06
C LEU A 70 -3.10 1.43 9.26
N THR A 71 -2.57 0.25 9.60
CA THR A 71 -1.68 0.04 10.73
C THR A 71 -0.24 -0.15 10.25
N LEU A 72 0.68 0.63 10.83
CA LEU A 72 2.10 0.58 10.52
C LEU A 72 2.84 -0.13 11.65
N VAL A 73 3.61 -1.16 11.32
CA VAL A 73 4.34 -1.95 12.31
C VAL A 73 5.83 -1.92 12.02
N GLY A 74 6.60 -1.43 13.00
CA GLY A 74 8.05 -1.52 13.00
C GLY A 74 8.56 -2.88 13.45
N LYS A 75 9.50 -3.47 12.72
CA LYS A 75 10.15 -4.74 13.05
C LYS A 75 11.67 -4.64 12.91
N GLU A 76 12.37 -5.60 13.52
CA GLU A 76 13.79 -5.89 13.28
C GLU A 76 14.80 -4.81 13.72
N ALA A 77 14.34 -3.65 14.22
CA ALA A 77 15.19 -2.63 14.84
C ALA A 77 14.39 -1.75 15.84
N ASP A 78 15.10 -1.08 16.75
CA ASP A 78 14.50 -0.14 17.70
C ASP A 78 14.14 1.21 17.06
N THR A 79 14.81 1.56 15.96
CA THR A 79 14.59 2.80 15.20
C THR A 79 14.35 2.48 13.73
N ILE A 80 13.09 2.55 13.30
CA ILE A 80 12.69 2.12 11.96
C ILE A 80 12.93 3.21 10.93
N LEU A 81 12.29 4.37 11.08
CA LEU A 81 12.43 5.54 10.21
C LEU A 81 11.81 6.78 10.89
N ASN A 82 12.19 7.97 10.44
CA ASN A 82 11.41 9.18 10.66
C ASN A 82 10.36 9.29 9.54
N LEU A 83 9.09 9.32 9.92
CA LEU A 83 7.96 9.40 9.00
C LEU A 83 7.51 10.85 8.89
N GLU A 84 7.48 11.39 7.67
CA GLU A 84 6.95 12.74 7.42
C GLU A 84 5.54 12.69 6.83
N MET A 85 5.31 11.85 5.82
CA MET A 85 4.05 11.85 5.09
C MET A 85 3.67 10.48 4.56
N ILE A 86 2.37 10.22 4.50
CA ILE A 86 1.77 9.10 3.77
C ILE A 86 0.70 9.64 2.83
N ILE A 87 0.77 9.25 1.56
CA ILE A 87 -0.24 9.55 0.54
C ILE A 87 -0.75 8.23 -0.03
N ILE A 88 -2.05 8.04 -0.04
CA ILE A 88 -2.68 6.94 -0.78
C ILE A 88 -3.03 7.45 -2.17
N PHE A 89 -2.48 6.79 -3.19
CA PHE A 89 -2.82 7.09 -4.58
C PHE A 89 -3.94 6.20 -5.05
N ARG A 90 -4.93 6.86 -5.65
CA ARG A 90 -5.96 6.17 -6.41
C ARG A 90 -5.29 5.62 -7.66
N GLY A 91 -5.36 4.31 -7.86
CA GLY A 91 -5.20 3.77 -9.19
C GLY A 91 -6.21 4.45 -10.11
N GLU A 92 -5.85 4.69 -11.37
CA GLU A 92 -6.90 4.84 -12.37
C GLU A 92 -7.81 3.63 -12.19
N PRO A 93 -9.15 3.81 -11.97
CA PRO A 93 -10.04 2.69 -11.79
C PRO A 93 -9.72 1.78 -12.96
N GLY A 94 -9.12 0.62 -12.65
CA GLY A 94 -8.67 -0.29 -13.68
C GLY A 94 -9.82 -0.36 -14.64
N THR A 95 -9.60 -0.04 -15.91
CA THR A 95 -10.61 -0.32 -16.92
C THR A 95 -10.95 -1.77 -16.69
N VAL A 96 -12.03 -2.03 -15.96
CA VAL A 96 -12.92 -3.15 -16.19
C VAL A 96 -13.10 -3.01 -17.67
N LEU A 97 -12.29 -3.74 -18.45
CA LEU A 97 -12.47 -3.81 -19.87
C LEU A 97 -13.95 -4.17 -19.96
N PRO A 98 -14.82 -3.25 -20.43
CA PRO A 98 -16.21 -3.63 -20.64
C PRO A 98 -16.07 -4.83 -21.54
N CYS A 99 -16.52 -5.99 -21.05
CA CYS A 99 -16.27 -7.32 -21.58
C CYS A 99 -15.88 -7.21 -23.04
N ALA A 100 -14.60 -7.40 -23.42
CA ALA A 100 -14.15 -7.09 -24.78
C ALA A 100 -14.92 -7.97 -25.77
N CYS A 101 -16.07 -7.48 -26.21
CA CYS A 101 -17.01 -8.18 -27.05
C CYS A 101 -16.57 -7.89 -28.47
N ASN A 102 -15.58 -8.65 -28.94
CA ASN A 102 -15.23 -8.69 -30.35
C ASN A 102 -16.36 -9.38 -31.14
N ARG A 103 -17.50 -8.69 -31.32
CA ARG A 103 -18.67 -8.95 -32.20
C ARG A 103 -19.12 -10.40 -32.46
N LYS A 104 -18.66 -11.41 -31.73
CA LYS A 104 -19.07 -12.82 -31.85
C LYS A 104 -18.93 -13.49 -30.48
N MET A 105 -20.02 -13.42 -29.72
CA MET A 105 -20.35 -14.23 -28.54
C MET A 105 -19.58 -13.94 -27.23
N CYS A 106 -20.22 -13.20 -26.31
CA CYS A 106 -19.99 -13.37 -24.88
C CYS A 106 -20.79 -14.59 -24.40
N LYS A 107 -20.12 -15.68 -24.01
CA LYS A 107 -20.75 -16.71 -23.15
C LYS A 107 -20.54 -16.28 -21.69
N LYS A 108 -21.63 -16.13 -20.95
CA LYS A 108 -21.57 -16.01 -19.49
C LYS A 108 -21.04 -17.33 -18.93
N TYR A 109 -19.94 -17.29 -18.22
CA TYR A 109 -19.59 -18.34 -17.27
C TYR A 109 -19.95 -17.83 -15.89
N THR A 110 -20.92 -18.49 -15.27
CA THR A 110 -21.15 -18.46 -13.83
C THR A 110 -20.69 -19.82 -13.34
N ASP A 111 -19.71 -19.84 -12.44
CA ASP A 111 -19.62 -20.83 -11.37
C ASP A 111 -19.44 -20.06 -10.07
#